data_AF-A0A1B3MZV7-F1
#
_entry.id   AF-A0A1B3MZV7-F1
#
_cell.length_a   1.000
_cell.length_b   1.000
_cell.length_c   1.000
_cell.angle_alpha   90.00
_cell.angle_beta   90.00
_cell.angle_gamma   90.00
#
_symmetry.space_group_name_H-M   'P 1'
#
loop_
_entity.id
_entity.type
_entity.pdbx_description
1 polymer ?
#
loop_
_entity_poly.entity_id
_entity_poly.type
_entity_poly.pdbx_seq_one_letter_code
_entity_poly.pdbx_strand_id
1 'polypeptide(L)'
;MVDKPHPEQGYRSAMGILSLARRYEHDRLEAACDRALVIGAVTYSSVNAILKAGLDKIQPTTGPLKPTPAHGNIRGGSYYQ
;
A
#
# COMPACT_ATOMS: atom_id res chain seq x y z
N MET A 1 2.72 2.33 -13.78
CA MET A 1 1.62 1.34 -13.75
C MET A 1 2.10 0.14 -14.55
N VAL A 2 2.08 -1.06 -13.98
CA VAL A 2 2.42 -2.26 -14.76
C VAL A 2 1.33 -2.41 -15.82
N ASP A 3 1.71 -2.29 -17.09
CA ASP A 3 0.79 -2.59 -18.19
C ASP A 3 0.32 -4.03 -18.05
N LYS A 4 -0.95 -4.19 -17.68
CA LYS A 4 -1.56 -5.50 -17.63
C LYS A 4 -1.75 -5.98 -19.07
N PRO A 5 -1.49 -7.26 -19.37
CA PRO A 5 -1.63 -7.82 -20.72
C PRO A 5 -3.03 -7.59 -21.31
N HIS A 6 -4.04 -7.40 -20.45
CA HIS A 6 -5.40 -7.10 -20.83
C HIS A 6 -5.87 -5.78 -20.19
N PRO A 7 -6.23 -4.75 -20.98
CA PRO A 7 -6.64 -3.44 -20.47
C PRO A 7 -7.88 -3.53 -19.57
N GLU A 8 -8.77 -4.50 -19.84
CA GLU A 8 -9.96 -4.81 -19.04
C GLU A 8 -9.61 -5.12 -17.57
N GLN A 9 -8.45 -5.71 -17.30
CA GLN A 9 -8.02 -6.02 -15.94
C GLN A 9 -7.60 -4.76 -15.16
N GLY A 10 -7.06 -3.76 -15.86
CA GLY A 10 -6.80 -2.43 -15.28
C GLY A 10 -8.12 -1.74 -14.95
N TYR A 11 -9.03 -1.72 -15.92
CA TYR A 11 -10.34 -1.09 -15.79
C TYR A 11 -11.18 -1.69 -14.65
N ARG A 12 -11.26 -3.02 -14.56
CA ARG A 12 -11.97 -3.70 -13.46
C ARG A 12 -11.39 -3.35 -12.09
N SER A 13 -10.08 -3.15 -11.99
CA SER A 13 -9.43 -2.78 -10.73
C SER A 13 -9.79 -1.35 -10.33
N ALA A 14 -9.72 -0.40 -11.26
CA ALA A 14 -10.11 0.99 -11.04
C ALA A 14 -11.58 1.11 -10.63
N MET A 15 -12.48 0.41 -11.34
CA MET A 15 -13.89 0.34 -10.98
C MET A 15 -14.13 -0.29 -9.61
N GLY A 16 -13.37 -1.32 -9.26
CA GLY A 16 -13.39 -1.92 -7.91
C GLY A 16 -13.05 -0.89 -6.83
N ILE A 17 -12.01 -0.08 -7.04
CA ILE A 17 -11.60 0.98 -6.11
C ILE A 17 -12.69 2.04 -5.98
N LEU A 18 -13.22 2.55 -7.09
CA LEU A 18 -14.33 3.52 -7.08
C LEU A 18 -15.57 2.98 -6.34
N SER A 19 -15.84 1.68 -6.44
CA SER A 19 -16.96 1.04 -5.73
C SER A 19 -16.84 1.10 -4.20
N LEU A 20 -15.63 1.32 -3.65
CA LEU A 20 -15.38 1.45 -2.20
C LEU A 20 -15.92 2.76 -1.63
N ALA A 21 -16.08 3.81 -2.45
CA ALA A 21 -16.68 5.08 -2.04
C ALA A 21 -18.13 4.93 -1.53
N ARG A 22 -18.81 3.83 -1.88
CA ARG A 22 -20.14 3.49 -1.33
C ARG A 22 -20.10 2.97 0.10
N ARG A 23 -18.95 2.49 0.57
CA ARG A 23 -18.74 1.86 1.89
C ARG A 23 -17.91 2.73 2.83
N TYR A 24 -17.10 3.63 2.29
CA TYR A 24 -16.20 4.49 3.03
C TYR A 24 -16.38 5.93 2.55
N GLU A 25 -16.25 6.89 3.46
CA GLU A 25 -16.24 8.32 3.12
C GLU A 25 -15.19 8.64 2.05
N HIS A 26 -15.50 9.60 1.17
CA HIS A 26 -14.62 10.01 0.08
C HIS A 26 -13.21 10.39 0.55
N ASP A 27 -13.13 11.21 1.61
CA ASP A 27 -11.84 11.64 2.17
C ASP A 27 -10.99 10.46 2.66
N ARG A 28 -11.63 9.42 3.21
CA ARG A 28 -10.94 8.21 3.66
C ARG A 28 -10.42 7.40 2.50
N LEU A 29 -11.18 7.33 1.40
CA LEU A 29 -10.76 6.63 0.19
C LEU A 29 -9.56 7.32 -0.45
N GLU A 30 -9.59 8.64 -0.58
CA GLU A 30 -8.47 9.44 -1.10
C GLU A 30 -7.21 9.24 -0.24
N ALA A 31 -7.32 9.36 1.09
CA ALA A 31 -6.19 9.10 2.00
C ALA A 31 -5.63 7.67 1.89
N ALA A 32 -6.49 6.68 1.64
CA ALA A 32 -6.06 5.31 1.40
C ALA A 32 -5.33 5.15 0.06
N CYS A 33 -5.80 5.82 -0.99
CA CYS A 33 -5.15 5.85 -2.31
C CYS A 33 -3.78 6.54 -2.24
N ASP A 34 -3.67 7.68 -1.56
CA ASP A 34 -2.39 8.37 -1.32
C ASP A 34 -1.40 7.45 -0.60
N ARG A 35 -1.85 6.78 0.45
CA ARG A 35 -1.01 5.82 1.18
C ARG A 35 -0.58 4.66 0.29
N ALA A 36 -1.48 4.14 -0.55
CA ALA A 36 -1.17 3.06 -1.48
C ALA A 36 -0.13 3.49 -2.53
N LEU A 37 -0.18 4.74 -3.00
CA LEU A 37 0.80 5.32 -3.91
C LEU A 37 2.18 5.41 -3.27
N VAL A 38 2.27 5.87 -2.02
CA VAL A 38 3.53 6.00 -1.27
C VAL A 38 4.26 4.66 -1.16
N ILE A 39 3.54 3.57 -0.96
CA ILE A 39 4.13 2.22 -0.84
C ILE A 39 4.18 1.44 -2.18
N GLY A 40 3.77 2.06 -3.29
CA GLY A 40 3.72 1.42 -4.61
C GLY A 40 2.68 0.31 -4.76
N ALA A 41 1.72 0.19 -3.85
CA ALA A 41 0.73 -0.89 -3.78
C ALA A 41 -0.63 -0.47 -4.35
N VAL A 42 -0.66 -0.08 -5.64
CA VAL A 42 -1.85 0.41 -6.35
C VAL A 42 -2.74 -0.72 -6.86
N THR A 43 -3.29 -1.51 -5.93
CA THR A 43 -4.28 -2.55 -6.24
C THR A 43 -5.52 -2.42 -5.37
N TYR A 44 -6.66 -2.95 -5.84
CA TYR A 44 -7.89 -2.96 -5.05
C TYR A 44 -7.70 -3.63 -3.68
N SER A 45 -7.01 -4.77 -3.63
CA SER A 45 -6.76 -5.50 -2.38
C SER A 45 -5.94 -4.66 -1.40
N SER A 46 -4.92 -3.94 -1.88
CA SER A 46 -4.10 -3.04 -1.07
C SER A 46 -4.91 -1.88 -0.51
N VAL A 47 -5.67 -1.16 -1.34
CA VAL A 47 -6.51 -0.03 -0.90
C VAL A 47 -7.57 -0.51 0.10
N ASN A 48 -8.22 -1.64 -0.18
CA ASN A 48 -9.20 -2.25 0.73
C ASN A 48 -8.56 -2.67 2.07
N ALA A 49 -7.34 -3.20 2.07
CA ALA A 49 -6.63 -3.56 3.29
C ALA A 49 -6.28 -2.31 4.13
N ILE A 50 -5.82 -1.24 3.49
CA ILE A 50 -5.55 0.05 4.15
C ILE A 50 -6.81 0.59 4.84
N LEU A 51 -7.94 0.61 4.14
CA LEU A 51 -9.23 1.07 4.66
C LEU A 51 -9.76 0.21 5.81
N LYS A 52 -9.63 -1.11 5.69
CA LYS A 52 -10.04 -2.08 6.73
C LYS A 52 -9.20 -1.94 8.00
N ALA A 53 -7.90 -1.73 7.84
CA ALA A 53 -6.98 -1.55 8.97
C ALA A 53 -7.02 -0.12 9.54
N GLY A 54 -7.76 0.81 8.93
CA GLY A 54 -7.84 2.20 9.37
C GLY A 54 -6.54 2.99 9.17
N LEU A 55 -5.64 2.48 8.33
CA LEU A 55 -4.32 3.10 8.09
C LEU A 55 -4.44 4.42 7.33
N ASP A 56 -5.58 4.66 6.67
CA ASP A 56 -5.93 5.95 6.06
C ASP A 56 -6.02 7.09 7.07
N LYS A 57 -6.25 6.79 8.35
CA LYS A 57 -6.37 7.79 9.43
C LYS A 57 -5.07 8.05 10.17
N ILE A 58 -4.04 7.25 9.92
CA ILE A 58 -2.78 7.29 10.65
C ILE A 58 -1.76 8.04 9.82
N GLN A 59 -1.19 9.12 10.37
CA GLN A 59 -0.09 9.83 9.73
C GLN A 59 1.09 8.87 9.51
N PRO A 60 1.63 8.79 8.28
CA PRO A 60 2.81 7.97 8.02
C PRO A 60 3.96 8.46 8.89
N THR A 61 4.60 7.53 9.60
CA THR A 61 5.79 7.83 10.39
C THR A 61 6.91 8.27 9.44
N THR A 62 7.16 9.57 9.35
CA THR A 62 8.26 10.18 8.58
C THR A 62 9.57 10.28 9.36
N GLY A 63 9.63 9.65 10.54
CA GLY A 63 10.83 9.66 11.37
C GLY A 63 11.96 8.82 10.76
N PRO A 64 13.24 9.15 11.07
CA PRO A 64 14.36 8.33 10.66
C PRO A 64 14.15 6.90 11.14
N LEU A 65 14.30 5.94 10.21
CA LEU A 65 14.34 4.52 10.54
C LEU A 65 15.43 4.31 11.58
N LYS A 66 15.05 3.96 12.80
CA LYS A 66 16.02 3.57 13.82
C LYS A 66 16.82 2.39 13.27
N PRO A 67 18.16 2.39 13.43
CA PRO A 67 18.96 1.26 13.01
C PRO A 67 18.44 0.01 13.70
N THR A 68 18.26 -1.07 12.93
CA THR A 68 17.86 -2.36 13.47
C THR A 68 18.92 -2.79 14.50
N PRO A 69 18.54 -3.16 15.72
CA PRO A 69 19.51 -3.61 16.72
C PRO A 69 20.27 -4.83 16.20
N ALA A 70 21.58 -4.85 16.43
CA ALA A 70 22.42 -5.97 16.00
C ALA A 70 21.95 -7.26 16.69
N HIS A 71 21.67 -8.30 15.89
CA HIS A 71 21.31 -9.61 16.40
C HIS A 71 21.96 -10.71 15.55
N GLY A 72 22.40 -11.79 16.19
CA GLY A 72 23.14 -12.89 15.53
C GLY A 72 22.37 -13.62 14.42
N ASN A 73 21.05 -13.40 14.34
CA ASN A 73 20.19 -13.96 13.31
C ASN A 73 20.13 -13.13 12.01
N ILE A 74 20.62 -11.88 11.99
CA ILE A 74 20.79 -11.13 10.74
C ILE A 74 22.10 -11.58 10.12
N ARG A 75 22.02 -12.24 8.96
CA ARG A 75 23.18 -12.53 8.13
C ARG A 75 23.39 -11.33 7.19
N GLY A 76 24.56 -10.71 7.28
CA GLY A 76 24.94 -9.61 6.40
C GLY A 76 25.26 -10.09 4.98
N GLY A 77 25.45 -9.16 4.04
CA GLY A 77 25.76 -9.48 2.64
C GLY A 77 27.00 -10.37 2.47
N SER A 78 27.95 -10.31 3.41
CA SER A 78 29.14 -11.18 3.47
C SER A 78 28.85 -12.67 3.68
N TYR A 79 27.63 -13.04 4.10
CA TYR A 79 27.26 -14.44 4.28
C TYR A 79 26.97 -15.18 2.96
N TYR A 80 26.59 -14.46 1.91
CA TYR A 80 26.15 -15.05 0.64
C TYR A 80 27.20 -14.94 -0.48
N GLN A 81 28.47 -14.73 -0.11
CA GLN A 81 29.58 -14.63 -1.06
C GLN A 81 30.12 -16.01 -1.45
#